data_AF-A0A1H4BYI0-F1
#
_entry.id   AF-A0A1H4BYI0-F1
#
_cell.length_a   1.000
_cell.length_b   1.000
_cell.length_c   1.000
_cell.angle_alpha   90.00
_cell.angle_beta   90.00
_cell.angle_gamma   90.00
#
_symmetry.space_group_name_H-M   'P 1'
#
loop_
_entity.id
_entity.type
_entity.pdbx_description
1 polymer ?
#
loop_
_entity_poly.entity_id
_entity_poly.type
_entity_poly.pdbx_seq_one_letter_code
_entity_poly.pdbx_strand_id
1 'polypeptide(L)'
;MEFEPKAGVFKSFCEDAGKPENKDKKYAFIIDEINRADLSRVFGEAFSLLEESYRGEFIETQYSYITGNKFTIPENVYIIGTMNDVDRSVESMDFALRRRFAWREISAKDSESIIDVADIDQQWKVEAKKRMSSLNDKIAEILESTSYQIGGAYYKKLEKYKASNDLTEAFKQLWNNHIAVLLHEYLRGIPKSKDKFEEMKKAFDA
;
A
#
# COMPACT_ATOMS: atom_id res chain seq x y z
N MET A 1 -17.67 3.64 37.51
CA MET A 1 -16.90 3.10 36.37
C MET A 1 -15.46 3.10 36.81
N GLU A 2 -14.86 1.93 36.99
CA GLU A 2 -13.41 1.81 37.20
C GLU A 2 -12.72 1.79 35.84
N PHE A 3 -11.60 2.52 35.73
CA PHE A 3 -10.77 2.52 34.54
C PHE A 3 -9.76 1.39 34.64
N GLU A 4 -9.77 0.48 33.67
CA GLU A 4 -8.85 -0.64 33.59
C GLU A 4 -8.03 -0.54 32.30
N PRO A 5 -6.69 -0.36 32.37
CA PRO A 5 -5.84 -0.34 31.19
C PRO A 5 -5.86 -1.69 30.47
N LYS A 6 -6.14 -1.69 29.16
CA LYS A 6 -6.08 -2.90 28.32
C LYS A 6 -4.94 -2.83 27.32
N ALA A 7 -4.21 -3.94 27.16
CA ALA A 7 -3.18 -4.04 26.14
C ALA A 7 -3.81 -3.95 24.74
N GLY A 8 -3.22 -3.11 23.88
CA GLY A 8 -3.60 -3.03 22.48
C GLY A 8 -3.02 -4.19 21.65
N VAL A 9 -3.48 -4.31 20.41
CA VAL A 9 -3.12 -5.41 19.49
C VAL A 9 -1.61 -5.57 19.33
N PHE A 10 -0.89 -4.46 19.11
CA PHE A 10 0.56 -4.51 18.92
C PHE A 10 1.30 -4.96 20.18
N LYS A 11 0.86 -4.49 21.36
CA LYS A 11 1.46 -4.89 22.63
C LYS A 11 1.29 -6.39 22.88
N SER A 12 0.07 -6.91 22.76
CA SER A 12 -0.21 -8.34 22.93
C SER A 12 0.55 -9.21 21.92
N PHE A 13 0.71 -8.72 20.68
CA PHE A 13 1.52 -9.38 19.65
C PHE A 13 3.00 -9.48 20.06
N CYS A 14 3.59 -8.38 20.54
CA CYS A 14 4.99 -8.37 21.00
C CYS A 14 5.19 -9.25 22.25
N GLU A 15 4.24 -9.25 23.19
CA GLU A 15 4.28 -10.12 24.37
C GLU A 15 4.27 -11.60 23.98
N ASP A 16 3.45 -11.99 22.99
CA ASP A 16 3.41 -13.36 22.48
C ASP A 16 4.70 -13.75 21.71
N ALA A 17 5.19 -12.85 20.86
CA ALA A 17 6.43 -13.05 20.10
C ALA A 17 7.66 -13.19 21.03
N GLY A 18 7.66 -12.49 22.17
CA GLY A 18 8.75 -12.48 23.15
C GLY A 18 8.80 -13.70 24.08
N LYS A 19 7.80 -14.60 24.04
CA LYS A 19 7.79 -15.80 24.89
C LYS A 19 8.99 -16.72 24.58
N PRO A 20 9.59 -17.39 25.58
CA PRO A 20 10.76 -18.25 25.38
C PRO A 20 10.59 -19.30 24.28
N GLU A 21 9.41 -19.92 24.19
CA GLU A 21 9.05 -20.93 23.18
C GLU A 21 8.91 -20.39 21.75
N ASN A 22 8.95 -19.07 21.59
CA ASN A 22 8.74 -18.36 20.33
C ASN A 22 9.99 -17.63 19.80
N LYS A 23 11.10 -17.63 20.56
CA LYS A 23 12.32 -16.89 20.22
C LYS A 23 12.90 -17.23 18.84
N ASP A 24 12.81 -18.49 18.42
CA ASP A 24 13.33 -18.93 17.12
C ASP A 24 12.36 -18.72 15.95
N LYS A 25 11.14 -18.26 16.21
CA LYS A 25 10.12 -17.99 15.19
C LYS A 25 10.13 -16.53 14.80
N LYS A 26 9.96 -16.25 13.51
CA LYS A 26 9.77 -14.90 12.99
C LYS A 26 8.32 -14.48 13.09
N TYR A 27 8.07 -13.31 13.63
CA TYR A 27 6.75 -12.70 13.80
C TYR A 27 6.64 -11.49 12.86
N ALA A 28 5.64 -11.47 11.98
CA ALA A 28 5.40 -10.35 11.08
C ALA A 28 4.15 -9.57 11.50
N PHE A 29 4.30 -8.27 11.76
CA PHE A 29 3.21 -7.35 12.03
C PHE A 29 3.00 -6.47 10.79
N ILE A 30 1.88 -6.68 10.09
CA ILE A 30 1.58 -6.00 8.83
C ILE A 30 0.62 -4.84 9.11
N ILE A 31 0.99 -3.64 8.69
CA ILE A 31 0.20 -2.42 8.82
C ILE A 31 -0.13 -1.93 7.42
N ASP A 32 -1.40 -2.04 7.04
CA ASP A 32 -1.87 -1.52 5.76
C ASP A 32 -2.11 -0.01 5.85
N GLU A 33 -1.74 0.74 4.81
CA GLU A 33 -1.90 2.20 4.72
C GLU A 33 -1.33 2.93 5.93
N ILE A 34 -0.07 2.62 6.26
CA ILE A 34 0.62 3.10 7.48
C ILE A 34 0.66 4.63 7.57
N ASN A 35 0.58 5.33 6.44
CA ASN A 35 0.57 6.79 6.36
C ASN A 35 -0.79 7.44 6.66
N ARG A 36 -1.85 6.69 6.97
CA ARG A 36 -3.16 7.26 7.36
C ARG A 36 -3.25 7.66 8.83
N ALA A 37 -2.25 7.31 9.63
CA ALA A 37 -2.18 7.67 11.04
C ALA A 37 -0.93 8.50 11.33
N ASP A 38 -1.02 9.37 12.33
CA ASP A 38 0.16 10.00 12.93
C ASP A 38 0.92 8.92 13.71
N LEU A 39 1.87 8.29 13.03
CA LEU A 39 2.65 7.18 13.57
C LEU A 39 3.48 7.58 14.80
N SER A 40 3.96 8.82 14.85
CA SER A 40 4.71 9.33 16.01
C SER A 40 3.81 9.35 17.24
N ARG A 41 2.54 9.73 17.09
CA ARG A 41 1.54 9.68 18.16
C ARG A 41 1.06 8.26 18.46
N VAL A 42 0.89 7.40 17.45
CA VAL A 42 0.45 6.01 17.64
C VAL A 42 1.49 5.19 18.40
N PHE A 43 2.76 5.30 18.03
CA PHE A 43 3.83 4.57 18.72
C PHE A 43 4.25 5.24 20.03
N GLY A 44 4.17 6.57 20.13
CA GLY A 44 4.51 7.30 21.34
C GLY A 44 5.90 6.93 21.83
N GLU A 45 6.01 6.45 23.06
CA GLU A 45 7.29 6.03 23.66
C GLU A 45 7.89 4.80 22.96
N ALA A 46 7.06 3.92 22.35
CA ALA A 46 7.52 2.74 21.60
C ALA A 46 8.20 3.08 20.28
N PHE A 47 8.22 4.34 19.90
CA PHE A 47 8.81 4.80 18.65
C PHE A 47 10.31 4.52 18.56
N SER A 48 11.05 4.64 19.67
CA SER A 48 12.49 4.32 19.71
C SER A 48 12.75 2.84 19.44
N LEU A 49 11.90 1.96 19.96
CA LEU A 49 12.01 0.51 19.84
C LEU A 49 11.81 -0.02 18.42
N LEU A 50 11.37 0.81 17.47
CA LEU A 50 11.29 0.45 16.05
C LEU A 50 12.67 0.28 15.41
N GLU A 51 13.67 0.97 15.97
CA GLU A 51 15.05 0.91 15.50
C GLU A 51 15.72 -0.39 15.98
N GLU A 52 16.45 -1.06 15.08
CA GLU A 52 16.99 -2.40 15.31
C GLU A 52 17.89 -2.47 16.55
N SER A 53 18.70 -1.44 16.80
CA SER A 53 19.60 -1.33 17.95
C SER A 53 18.89 -1.24 19.30
N TYR A 54 17.62 -0.86 19.32
CA TYR A 54 16.81 -0.72 20.54
C TYR A 54 15.83 -1.89 20.74
N ARG A 55 15.81 -2.88 19.83
CA ARG A 55 14.98 -4.08 20.00
C ARG A 55 15.42 -4.84 21.26
N GLY A 56 14.46 -5.37 22.02
CA GLY A 56 14.73 -6.02 23.30
C GLY A 56 15.01 -5.08 24.48
N GLU A 57 15.21 -3.77 24.25
CA GLU A 57 15.25 -2.79 25.34
C GLU A 57 13.85 -2.52 25.89
N PHE A 58 13.77 -2.20 27.18
CA PHE A 58 12.50 -1.96 27.86
C PHE A 58 12.26 -0.47 28.06
N ILE A 59 11.07 -0.02 27.67
CA ILE A 59 10.57 1.33 27.96
C ILE A 59 9.41 1.29 28.96
N GLU A 60 9.15 2.44 29.56
CA GLU A 60 7.93 2.69 30.33
C GLU A 60 6.94 3.42 29.43
N THR A 61 5.72 2.87 29.34
CA THR A 61 4.60 3.45 28.61
C THR A 61 3.81 4.39 29.54
N GLN A 62 2.91 5.19 28.97
CA GLN A 62 2.06 6.12 29.74
C GLN A 62 1.29 5.46 30.89
N TYR A 63 0.90 4.18 30.76
CA TYR A 63 0.15 3.44 31.78
C TYR A 63 1.03 2.50 32.63
N SER A 64 2.37 2.58 32.50
CA SER A 64 3.28 1.73 33.26
C SER A 64 3.23 2.00 34.76
N TYR A 65 2.89 3.22 35.20
CA TYR A 65 2.70 3.52 36.62
C TYR A 65 1.46 2.84 37.25
N ILE A 66 0.43 2.54 36.45
CA ILE A 66 -0.77 1.81 36.89
C ILE A 66 -0.56 0.31 36.79
N THR A 67 0.00 -0.14 35.67
CA THR A 67 0.11 -1.57 35.35
C THR A 67 1.36 -2.23 35.93
N GLY A 68 2.38 -1.46 36.29
CA GLY A 68 3.71 -1.95 36.67
C GLY A 68 4.52 -2.56 35.51
N ASN A 69 3.96 -2.61 34.29
CA ASN A 69 4.52 -3.36 33.18
C ASN A 69 5.36 -2.46 32.28
N LYS A 70 6.56 -2.94 31.93
CA LYS A 70 7.40 -2.36 30.87
C LYS A 70 7.03 -2.94 29.52
N PHE A 71 7.41 -2.26 28.45
CA PHE A 71 7.17 -2.69 27.07
C PHE A 71 8.48 -2.82 26.31
N THR A 72 8.56 -3.81 25.41
CA THR A 72 9.66 -3.97 24.47
C THR A 72 9.12 -4.51 23.15
N ILE A 73 9.86 -4.30 22.06
CA ILE A 73 9.61 -5.00 20.80
C ILE A 73 10.72 -6.06 20.62
N PRO A 74 10.37 -7.36 20.62
CA PRO A 74 11.33 -8.44 20.45
C PRO A 74 12.09 -8.38 19.11
N GLU A 75 13.33 -8.88 19.09
CA GLU A 75 14.17 -8.93 17.88
C GLU A 75 13.57 -9.79 16.75
N ASN A 76 12.75 -10.78 17.10
CA ASN A 76 12.09 -11.65 16.14
C ASN A 76 10.81 -11.03 15.53
N VAL A 77 10.49 -9.77 15.84
CA VAL A 77 9.36 -9.03 15.27
C VAL A 77 9.80 -8.17 14.08
N TYR A 78 9.19 -8.43 12.94
CA TYR A 78 9.31 -7.66 11.70
C TYR A 78 8.04 -6.83 11.49
N ILE A 79 8.20 -5.55 11.21
CA ILE A 79 7.06 -4.65 10.92
C ILE A 79 7.09 -4.33 9.43
N ILE A 80 5.98 -4.61 8.75
CA ILE A 80 5.84 -4.38 7.32
C ILE A 80 4.68 -3.39 7.12
N GLY A 81 5.00 -2.20 6.66
CA GLY A 81 4.00 -1.20 6.30
C GLY A 81 3.76 -1.19 4.79
N THR A 82 2.50 -1.04 4.37
CA THR A 82 2.18 -0.60 3.00
C THR A 82 1.86 0.90 3.04
N MET A 83 2.16 1.60 1.96
CA MET A 83 1.93 3.04 1.85
C MET A 83 1.45 3.35 0.44
N ASN A 84 0.38 4.13 0.34
CA ASN A 84 -0.09 4.70 -0.93
C ASN A 84 0.47 6.12 -1.06
N ASP A 85 1.21 6.39 -2.13
CA ASP A 85 1.89 7.68 -2.33
C ASP A 85 0.96 8.81 -2.78
N VAL A 86 -0.16 8.48 -3.42
CA VAL A 86 -1.07 9.45 -4.07
C VAL A 86 -2.24 9.87 -3.18
N ASP A 87 -2.50 9.13 -2.09
CA ASP A 87 -3.67 9.39 -1.26
C ASP A 87 -3.54 10.76 -0.57
N ARG A 88 -4.57 11.61 -0.71
CA ARG A 88 -4.52 13.01 -0.28
C ARG A 88 -4.79 13.18 1.22
N SER A 89 -5.27 12.14 1.88
CA SER A 89 -5.58 12.12 3.33
C SER A 89 -4.47 11.50 4.18
N VAL A 90 -3.22 11.63 3.73
CA VAL A 90 -2.08 10.97 4.37
C VAL A 90 -1.30 11.95 5.24
N GLU A 91 -0.88 11.48 6.40
CA GLU A 91 0.03 12.21 7.29
C GLU A 91 1.45 12.19 6.69
N SER A 92 2.15 13.32 6.77
CA SER A 92 3.53 13.39 6.28
C SER A 92 4.44 12.58 7.20
N MET A 93 5.05 11.52 6.67
CA MET A 93 6.05 10.77 7.45
C MET A 93 7.33 11.59 7.61
N ASP A 94 7.66 11.90 8.86
CA ASP A 94 8.84 12.67 9.22
C ASP A 94 10.16 11.90 8.94
N PHE A 95 11.27 12.64 8.97
CA PHE A 95 12.59 12.05 8.73
C PHE A 95 13.02 11.04 9.79
N ALA A 96 12.55 11.19 11.04
CA ALA A 96 12.90 10.29 12.13
C ALA A 96 12.25 8.91 11.95
N LEU A 97 11.07 8.87 11.36
CA LEU A 97 10.36 7.65 11.06
C LEU A 97 10.90 7.00 9.79
N ARG A 98 11.17 7.80 8.75
CA ARG A 98 11.76 7.32 7.50
C ARG A 98 13.05 6.53 7.71
N ARG A 99 13.93 6.96 8.61
CA ARG A 99 15.20 6.27 8.91
C ARG A 99 15.06 4.93 9.67
N ARG A 100 13.87 4.61 10.18
CA ARG A 100 13.59 3.36 10.93
C ARG A 100 12.94 2.28 10.07
N PHE A 101 12.57 2.61 8.84
CA PHE A 101 12.03 1.68 7.87
C PHE A 101 12.97 1.54 6.68
N ALA A 102 13.11 0.32 6.18
CA ALA A 102 13.65 0.08 4.85
C ALA A 102 12.56 0.40 3.83
N TRP A 103 12.86 1.29 2.89
CA TRP A 103 11.91 1.71 1.85
C TRP A 103 12.12 0.88 0.59
N ARG A 104 11.05 0.23 0.15
CA ARG A 104 11.01 -0.51 -1.11
C ARG A 104 9.82 -0.02 -1.91
N GLU A 105 10.10 0.72 -2.97
CA GLU A 105 9.08 1.08 -3.95
C GLU A 105 8.61 -0.17 -4.69
N ILE A 106 7.30 -0.27 -4.88
CA ILE A 106 6.66 -1.27 -5.74
C ILE A 106 6.00 -0.51 -6.87
N SER A 107 6.65 -0.49 -8.03
CA SER A 107 6.18 0.26 -9.19
C SER A 107 4.96 -0.41 -9.82
N ALA A 108 4.21 0.34 -10.65
CA ALA A 108 3.16 -0.24 -11.47
C ALA A 108 3.71 -1.40 -12.33
N LYS A 109 4.94 -1.28 -12.85
CA LYS A 109 5.60 -2.33 -13.63
C LYS A 109 5.86 -3.60 -12.82
N ASP A 110 6.26 -3.50 -11.55
CA ASP A 110 6.46 -4.67 -10.68
C ASP A 110 5.14 -5.45 -10.48
N SER A 111 4.01 -4.72 -10.44
CA SER A 111 2.67 -5.30 -10.32
C SER A 111 2.12 -5.92 -11.62
N GLU A 112 2.81 -5.78 -12.76
CA GLU A 112 2.38 -6.35 -14.04
C GLU A 112 2.22 -7.88 -13.96
N SER A 113 3.04 -8.55 -13.15
CA SER A 113 2.97 -10.00 -12.90
C SER A 113 1.60 -10.49 -12.39
N ILE A 114 0.78 -9.60 -11.83
CA ILE A 114 -0.60 -9.92 -11.42
C ILE A 114 -1.46 -10.29 -12.65
N ILE A 115 -1.14 -9.77 -13.83
CA ILE A 115 -1.83 -10.10 -15.09
C ILE A 115 -1.52 -11.55 -15.49
N ASP A 116 -0.33 -12.05 -15.19
CA ASP A 116 0.08 -13.42 -15.57
C ASP A 116 -0.72 -14.49 -14.81
N VAL A 117 -1.13 -14.19 -13.57
CA VAL A 117 -1.98 -15.07 -12.75
C VAL A 117 -3.48 -14.82 -12.94
N ALA A 118 -3.87 -13.91 -13.82
CA ALA A 118 -5.28 -13.66 -14.12
C ALA A 118 -5.89 -14.84 -14.90
N ASP A 119 -7.13 -15.19 -14.55
CA ASP A 119 -7.91 -16.25 -15.18
C ASP A 119 -8.57 -15.72 -16.48
N ILE A 120 -7.73 -15.41 -17.47
CA ILE A 120 -8.07 -14.94 -18.82
C ILE A 120 -7.11 -15.55 -19.84
N ASP A 121 -7.48 -15.54 -21.12
CA ASP A 121 -6.65 -16.11 -22.19
C ASP A 121 -5.33 -15.37 -22.40
N GLN A 122 -4.33 -16.07 -22.94
CA GLN A 122 -3.00 -15.50 -23.16
C GLN A 122 -3.02 -14.25 -24.04
N GLN A 123 -3.89 -14.20 -25.05
CA GLN A 123 -4.06 -13.02 -25.89
C GLN A 123 -4.52 -11.79 -25.09
N TRP A 124 -5.41 -11.99 -24.11
CA TRP A 124 -5.91 -10.92 -23.24
C TRP A 124 -4.80 -10.41 -22.32
N LYS A 125 -3.94 -11.31 -21.82
CA LYS A 125 -2.77 -10.93 -20.99
C LYS A 125 -1.78 -10.07 -21.76
N VAL A 126 -1.46 -10.46 -23.00
CA VAL A 126 -0.54 -9.70 -23.86
C VAL A 126 -1.10 -8.30 -24.15
N GLU A 127 -2.38 -8.22 -24.52
CA GLU A 127 -3.04 -6.93 -24.77
C GLU A 127 -3.11 -6.07 -23.50
N ALA A 128 -3.42 -6.66 -22.34
CA ALA A 128 -3.49 -5.96 -21.07
C ALA A 128 -2.14 -5.33 -20.69
N LYS A 129 -1.04 -6.07 -20.83
CA LYS A 129 0.32 -5.57 -20.56
C LYS A 129 0.70 -4.43 -21.50
N LYS A 130 0.39 -4.56 -22.79
CA LYS A 130 0.63 -3.51 -23.79
C LYS A 130 -0.12 -2.22 -23.43
N ARG A 131 -1.43 -2.31 -23.17
CA ARG A 131 -2.26 -1.15 -22.79
C ARG A 131 -1.84 -0.54 -21.46
N MET A 132 -1.46 -1.38 -20.48
CA MET A 132 -0.92 -0.94 -19.21
C MET A 132 0.33 -0.10 -19.38
N SER A 133 1.30 -0.57 -20.17
CA SER A 133 2.52 0.19 -20.47
C SER A 133 2.19 1.52 -21.16
N SER A 134 1.42 1.47 -22.26
CA SER A 134 1.13 2.69 -23.04
C SER A 134 0.37 3.74 -22.25
N LEU A 135 -0.63 3.31 -21.46
CA LEU A 135 -1.37 4.21 -20.58
C LEU A 135 -0.46 4.78 -19.49
N ASN A 136 0.39 3.97 -18.85
CA ASN A 136 1.26 4.42 -17.77
C ASN A 136 2.35 5.39 -18.24
N ASP A 137 2.86 5.22 -19.47
CA ASP A 137 3.79 6.18 -20.09
C ASP A 137 3.08 7.53 -20.28
N LYS A 138 1.85 7.51 -20.80
CA LYS A 138 1.06 8.74 -21.01
C LYS A 138 0.63 9.40 -19.70
N ILE A 139 0.32 8.62 -18.66
CA ILE A 139 0.02 9.13 -17.31
C ILE A 139 1.23 9.87 -16.74
N ALA A 140 2.41 9.23 -16.78
CA ALA A 140 3.63 9.80 -16.24
C ALA A 140 4.04 11.09 -16.97
N GLU A 141 3.82 11.15 -18.29
CA GLU A 141 4.04 12.35 -19.10
C GLU A 141 3.08 13.50 -18.71
N ILE A 142 1.77 13.24 -18.60
CA ILE A 142 0.76 14.28 -18.38
C ILE A 142 0.75 14.82 -16.94
N LEU A 143 0.98 13.94 -15.97
CA LEU A 143 0.97 14.26 -14.54
C LEU A 143 2.36 14.52 -13.97
N GLU A 144 3.40 14.39 -14.79
CA GLU A 144 4.81 14.59 -14.43
C GLU A 144 5.22 13.77 -13.19
N SER A 145 4.63 12.58 -13.03
CA SER A 145 4.83 11.73 -11.85
C SER A 145 4.49 10.26 -12.15
N THR A 146 5.34 9.35 -11.69
CA THR A 146 5.12 7.90 -11.76
C THR A 146 4.16 7.38 -10.70
N SER A 147 3.92 8.14 -9.61
CA SER A 147 3.06 7.72 -8.50
C SER A 147 1.61 7.48 -8.92
N TYR A 148 1.16 8.12 -10.01
CA TYR A 148 -0.20 7.99 -10.54
C TYR A 148 -0.38 6.81 -11.52
N GLN A 149 0.67 6.04 -11.81
CA GLN A 149 0.57 4.91 -12.72
C GLN A 149 -0.41 3.84 -12.18
N ILE A 150 -1.07 3.15 -13.10
CA ILE A 150 -2.08 2.14 -12.81
C ILE A 150 -1.41 0.77 -12.74
N GLY A 151 -1.55 0.10 -11.60
CA GLY A 151 -1.00 -1.25 -11.39
C GLY A 151 -1.81 -2.38 -12.05
N GLY A 152 -1.18 -3.55 -12.18
CA GLY A 152 -1.73 -4.75 -12.83
C GLY A 152 -3.00 -5.30 -12.17
N ALA A 153 -3.24 -4.98 -10.90
CA ALA A 153 -4.47 -5.33 -10.20
C ALA A 153 -5.74 -4.74 -10.84
N TYR A 154 -5.65 -3.59 -11.53
CA TYR A 154 -6.76 -3.06 -12.31
C TYR A 154 -7.06 -3.97 -13.52
N TYR A 155 -6.02 -4.41 -14.22
CA TYR A 155 -6.15 -5.27 -15.40
C TYR A 155 -6.64 -6.68 -15.06
N LYS A 156 -6.35 -7.21 -13.85
CA LYS A 156 -6.95 -8.46 -13.37
C LYS A 156 -8.48 -8.43 -13.36
N LYS A 157 -9.11 -7.25 -13.24
CA LYS A 157 -10.57 -7.11 -13.30
C LYS A 157 -11.18 -7.55 -14.63
N LEU A 158 -10.37 -7.76 -15.69
CA LEU A 158 -10.82 -8.39 -16.95
C LEU A 158 -11.45 -9.77 -16.75
N GLU A 159 -11.11 -10.49 -15.68
CA GLU A 159 -11.76 -11.75 -15.30
C GLU A 159 -13.30 -11.61 -15.19
N LYS A 160 -13.79 -10.41 -14.83
CA LYS A 160 -15.23 -10.11 -14.72
C LYS A 160 -15.92 -9.95 -16.08
N TYR A 161 -15.16 -9.70 -17.14
CA TYR A 161 -15.67 -9.36 -18.47
C TYR A 161 -15.38 -10.44 -19.52
N LYS A 162 -14.80 -11.57 -19.11
CA LYS A 162 -14.43 -12.67 -20.03
C LYS A 162 -15.62 -13.47 -20.57
N ALA A 163 -16.79 -13.38 -19.96
CA ALA A 163 -17.95 -14.22 -20.30
C ALA A 163 -18.48 -14.00 -21.73
N SER A 164 -18.35 -12.79 -22.28
CA SER A 164 -18.74 -12.51 -23.68
C SER A 164 -17.73 -13.04 -24.69
N ASN A 165 -16.52 -13.41 -24.24
CA ASN A 165 -15.35 -13.67 -25.08
C ASN A 165 -15.08 -12.56 -26.12
N ASP A 166 -15.52 -11.34 -25.84
CA ASP A 166 -15.29 -10.16 -26.68
C ASP A 166 -14.23 -9.29 -26.00
N LEU A 167 -13.02 -9.35 -26.55
CA LEU A 167 -11.86 -8.61 -26.06
C LEU A 167 -12.13 -7.10 -26.06
N THR A 168 -12.71 -6.58 -27.13
CA THR A 168 -12.95 -5.14 -27.30
C THR A 168 -13.97 -4.63 -26.29
N GLU A 169 -15.08 -5.36 -26.12
CA GLU A 169 -16.09 -5.00 -25.14
C GLU A 169 -15.56 -5.15 -23.70
N ALA A 170 -14.74 -6.18 -23.42
CA ALA A 170 -14.13 -6.34 -22.11
C ALA A 170 -13.18 -5.19 -21.74
N PHE A 171 -12.33 -4.74 -22.66
CA PHE A 171 -11.46 -3.58 -22.41
C PHE A 171 -12.24 -2.27 -22.32
N LYS A 172 -13.34 -2.13 -23.07
CA LYS A 172 -14.25 -0.98 -22.94
C LYS A 172 -14.90 -0.95 -21.56
N GLN A 173 -15.34 -2.10 -21.03
CA GLN A 173 -15.89 -2.19 -19.67
C GLN A 173 -14.82 -1.96 -18.59
N LEU A 174 -13.62 -2.51 -18.76
CA LEU A 174 -12.48 -2.22 -17.88
C LEU A 174 -12.20 -0.71 -17.81
N TRP A 175 -12.17 -0.04 -18.97
CA TRP A 175 -11.98 1.40 -19.05
C TRP A 175 -13.10 2.14 -18.33
N ASN A 176 -14.35 1.97 -18.78
CA ASN A 176 -15.49 2.76 -18.30
C ASN A 176 -15.75 2.59 -16.80
N ASN A 177 -15.63 1.35 -16.29
CA ASN A 177 -16.05 1.03 -14.93
C ASN A 177 -14.94 1.19 -13.89
N HIS A 178 -13.67 1.28 -14.31
CA HIS A 178 -12.55 1.27 -13.37
C HIS A 178 -11.49 2.34 -13.66
N ILE A 179 -10.93 2.35 -14.87
CA ILE A 179 -9.79 3.22 -15.19
C ILE A 179 -10.25 4.67 -15.38
N ALA A 180 -11.30 4.90 -16.16
CA ALA A 180 -11.84 6.22 -16.46
C ALA A 180 -12.19 7.01 -15.19
N VAL A 181 -12.88 6.36 -14.26
CA VAL A 181 -13.31 6.95 -12.99
C VAL A 181 -12.11 7.43 -12.18
N LEU A 182 -11.05 6.63 -12.10
CA LEU A 182 -9.81 7.00 -11.40
C LEU A 182 -9.11 8.19 -12.08
N LEU A 183 -8.97 8.14 -13.41
CA LEU A 183 -8.29 9.19 -14.17
C LEU A 183 -9.05 10.53 -14.11
N HIS A 184 -10.37 10.51 -14.03
CA HIS A 184 -11.16 11.73 -13.79
C HIS A 184 -10.80 12.39 -12.45
N GLU A 185 -10.60 11.60 -11.39
CA GLU A 185 -10.16 12.14 -10.09
C GLU A 185 -8.72 12.64 -10.13
N TYR A 186 -7.82 11.93 -10.82
CA TYR A 186 -6.42 12.39 -10.98
C TYR A 186 -6.32 13.70 -11.74
N LEU A 187 -7.14 13.87 -12.79
CA LEU A 187 -7.17 15.08 -13.61
C LEU A 187 -8.00 16.21 -12.99
N ARG A 188 -8.61 16.00 -11.83
CA ARG A 188 -9.45 17.01 -11.18
C ARG A 188 -8.60 18.22 -10.76
N GLY A 189 -8.97 19.39 -11.29
CA GLY A 189 -8.25 20.64 -11.06
C GLY A 189 -7.09 20.89 -12.03
N ILE A 190 -6.81 19.97 -12.95
CA ILE A 190 -5.77 20.14 -13.97
C ILE A 190 -6.34 20.88 -15.19
N PRO A 191 -5.64 21.91 -15.74
CA PRO A 191 -6.07 22.59 -16.95
C PRO A 191 -6.19 21.64 -18.14
N LYS A 192 -7.19 21.88 -19.00
CA LYS A 192 -7.48 21.04 -20.19
C LYS A 192 -7.61 19.55 -19.84
N SER A 193 -8.22 19.25 -18.69
CA SER A 193 -8.41 17.87 -18.21
C SER A 193 -9.15 16.97 -19.21
N LYS A 194 -10.09 17.50 -19.99
CA LYS A 194 -10.77 16.75 -21.05
C LYS A 194 -9.82 16.31 -22.16
N ASP A 195 -9.01 17.23 -22.69
CA ASP A 195 -8.04 16.92 -23.76
C ASP A 195 -7.02 15.88 -23.27
N LYS A 196 -6.49 16.08 -22.05
CA LYS A 196 -5.57 15.14 -21.39
C LYS A 196 -6.19 13.76 -21.18
N PHE A 197 -7.46 13.69 -20.78
CA PHE A 197 -8.17 12.43 -20.62
C PHE A 197 -8.33 11.69 -21.96
N GLU A 198 -8.64 12.41 -23.04
CA GLU A 198 -8.72 11.83 -24.38
C GLU A 198 -7.36 11.34 -24.89
N GLU A 199 -6.27 12.01 -24.55
CA GLU A 199 -4.92 11.52 -24.84
C GLU A 199 -4.60 10.22 -24.10
N MET A 200 -4.97 10.12 -22.81
CA MET A 200 -4.86 8.88 -22.04
C MET A 200 -5.73 7.76 -22.61
N LYS A 201 -6.96 8.07 -23.06
CA LYS A 201 -7.85 7.11 -23.72
C LYS A 201 -7.22 6.56 -25.00
N LYS A 202 -6.67 7.44 -25.84
CA LYS A 202 -5.98 7.06 -27.08
C LYS A 202 -4.78 6.17 -26.80
N ALA A 203 -3.98 6.47 -25.77
CA ALA A 203 -2.86 5.63 -25.37
C ALA A 203 -3.33 4.24 -24.89
N PHE A 204 -4.43 4.18 -24.13
CA PHE A 204 -5.01 2.91 -23.70
C PHE A 204 -5.59 2.05 -24.85
N ASP A 205 -5.98 2.66 -25.97
CA ASP A 205 -6.51 1.93 -27.13
C ASP A 205 -5.46 1.57 -28.18
N ALA A 206 -4.23 2.06 -28.04
CA ALA A 206 -3.14 1.90 -29.02
C ALA A 206 -2.54 0.49 -29.03
#